data_AF-A0A359EXY9-F1
#
_entry.id   AF-A0A359EXY9-F1
#
_cell.length_a   1.000
_cell.length_b   1.000
_cell.length_c   1.000
_cell.angle_alpha   90.00
_cell.angle_beta   90.00
_cell.angle_gamma   90.00
#
_symmetry.space_group_name_H-M   'P 1'
#
loop_
_entity.id
_entity.type
_entity.pdbx_description
1 polymer ?
#
loop_
_entity_poly.entity_id
_entity_poly.type
_entity_poly.pdbx_seq_one_letter_code
_entity_poly.pdbx_strand_id
1 'polypeptide(L)'
;LELIKNMRDGGKRGTLLDILDFTGTSMGSRCLKNWIECPLLDIVKIRERQDAVEELVLNPALRDSLQDSLKEVFDLERILSRLEVGSANARDLVSLRASLAALPALKEKLQGARSGLLQKVSASIHMHREIHDTLEAAIVDEPPFTVREGGMIKDGYDLELDELHDIARNNSQWMANFEQKIKESTGIKTLKVGFNKVFGYYIEVSKGQTSAVPPDFVRKQTLVNAERYIVPELKDFENKILSAKEKIESLEYYLFNKIRDDIRKDIPEIQDTAHALARLDVLAALALAAFKYDYHRPELNNRGEIRIMDGRHPVVERLLDKEIFVPNNVTLNSTDERMVIITGPNMAGKSTYMRQVALLVLMTQMGSFIPARSADICAVDRIFTRVGASDDLATGQSTFMVEMNEVAQILKYATKNSLIILDEVGRGTSTYDGMSIARAVMEYIQTKIRAKTLFATHYHELITMENVLDGIKNYSVAIKERGNDIVFLRRIIRGGTDRSYGVHVARLAGLPKKVIERADEILEEYDRNKGFICEGAAVCSNTPSNNGTGSARGTVKEEPADLGMGSLFMSALQTELLQLDVMSMTPIEALNALYKLQQEAKKESGIM
;
A
#
# COMPACT_ATOMS: atom_id res chain seq x y z
N LEU A 1 0.12 -7.45 0.72
CA LEU A 1 -1.09 -6.58 0.83
C LEU A 1 -1.09 -5.41 -0.15
N GLU A 2 -0.01 -5.15 -0.90
CA GLU A 2 0.06 -4.08 -1.92
C GLU A 2 -0.41 -2.72 -1.38
N LEU A 3 0.12 -2.35 -0.20
CA LEU A 3 -0.31 -1.16 0.52
C LEU A 3 0.05 0.12 -0.23
N ILE A 4 1.30 0.22 -0.69
CA ILE A 4 1.87 1.42 -1.33
C ILE A 4 2.54 1.10 -2.66
N LYS A 5 3.09 -0.11 -2.79
CA LYS A 5 3.72 -0.63 -4.01
C LYS A 5 3.02 -1.91 -4.41
N ASN A 6 2.74 -2.05 -5.70
CA ASN A 6 2.25 -3.31 -6.26
C ASN A 6 3.41 -4.31 -6.44
N MET A 7 3.08 -5.58 -6.65
CA MET A 7 4.09 -6.63 -6.89
C MET A 7 4.60 -6.70 -8.33
N ARG A 8 3.93 -6.06 -9.29
CA ARG A 8 4.20 -6.24 -10.73
C ARG A 8 5.35 -5.38 -11.23
N ASP A 9 5.29 -4.08 -10.97
CA ASP A 9 6.27 -3.08 -11.42
C ASP A 9 6.81 -2.22 -10.27
N GLY A 10 6.35 -2.47 -9.03
CA GLY A 10 6.69 -1.68 -7.86
C GLY A 10 6.04 -0.29 -7.84
N GLY A 11 5.14 -0.01 -8.79
CA GLY A 11 4.42 1.24 -8.93
C GLY A 11 3.27 1.40 -7.94
N LYS A 12 2.68 2.61 -7.94
CA LYS A 12 1.54 2.98 -7.08
C LYS A 12 0.22 2.38 -7.58
N ARG A 13 0.06 2.16 -8.89
CA ARG A 13 -1.22 1.74 -9.48
C ARG A 13 -1.70 0.41 -8.92
N GLY A 14 -2.97 0.35 -8.51
CA GLY A 14 -3.57 -0.87 -7.96
C GLY A 14 -3.10 -1.20 -6.55
N THR A 15 -2.80 -0.17 -5.74
CA THR A 15 -2.43 -0.31 -4.33
C THR A 15 -3.51 0.29 -3.42
N LEU A 16 -3.46 0.00 -2.12
CA LEU A 16 -4.38 0.64 -1.17
C LEU A 16 -4.24 2.17 -1.18
N LEU A 17 -3.01 2.68 -1.25
CA LEU A 17 -2.73 4.11 -1.34
C LEU A 17 -3.37 4.72 -2.60
N ASP A 18 -3.29 4.07 -3.76
CA ASP A 18 -3.91 4.55 -5.00
C ASP A 18 -5.43 4.75 -4.88
N ILE A 19 -6.09 3.85 -4.15
CA ILE A 19 -7.55 3.91 -3.97
C ILE A 19 -7.97 4.97 -2.96
N LEU A 20 -7.19 5.16 -1.89
CA LEU A 20 -7.56 6.07 -0.79
C LEU A 20 -7.03 7.50 -0.95
N ASP A 21 -6.02 7.70 -1.81
CA ASP A 21 -5.35 8.99 -1.94
C ASP A 21 -6.14 9.99 -2.79
N PHE A 22 -7.03 10.70 -2.11
CA PHE A 22 -7.75 11.88 -2.60
C PHE A 22 -7.21 13.19 -1.99
N THR A 23 -5.95 13.19 -1.58
CA THR A 23 -5.35 14.36 -0.94
C THR A 23 -5.12 15.48 -1.96
N GLY A 24 -5.35 16.73 -1.54
CA GLY A 24 -5.13 17.92 -2.36
C GLY A 24 -3.68 18.42 -2.33
N THR A 25 -2.92 18.02 -1.31
CA THR A 25 -1.54 18.47 -1.07
C THR A 25 -0.55 17.30 -1.06
N SER A 26 0.69 17.58 -1.45
CA SER A 26 1.77 16.59 -1.41
C SER A 26 2.16 16.19 0.02
N MET A 27 2.02 17.08 1.00
CA MET A 27 2.21 16.78 2.42
C MET A 27 1.09 15.87 2.96
N GLY A 28 -0.15 16.09 2.54
CA GLY A 28 -1.28 15.19 2.81
C GLY A 28 -1.03 13.78 2.28
N SER A 29 -0.62 13.64 1.01
CA SER A 29 -0.31 12.33 0.41
C SER A 29 0.78 11.57 1.18
N ARG A 30 1.84 12.27 1.64
CA ARG A 30 2.88 11.69 2.50
C ARG A 30 2.33 11.28 3.87
N CYS A 31 1.46 12.09 4.45
CA CYS A 31 0.82 11.80 5.73
C CYS A 31 -0.09 10.57 5.63
N LEU A 32 -0.89 10.44 4.56
CA LEU A 32 -1.72 9.26 4.29
C LEU A 32 -0.86 8.00 4.14
N LYS A 33 0.23 8.08 3.37
CA LYS A 33 1.18 6.98 3.24
C LYS A 33 1.69 6.52 4.61
N ASN A 34 2.09 7.46 5.46
CA ASN A 34 2.54 7.16 6.82
C ASN A 34 1.43 6.51 7.67
N TRP A 35 0.17 6.97 7.54
CA TRP A 35 -0.96 6.37 8.26
C TRP A 35 -1.24 4.92 7.83
N ILE A 36 -0.97 4.58 6.56
CA ILE A 36 -1.07 3.20 6.04
C ILE A 36 0.09 2.32 6.57
N GLU A 37 1.31 2.86 6.64
CA GLU A 37 2.50 2.13 7.14
C GLU A 37 2.49 1.97 8.67
N CYS A 38 1.89 2.92 9.38
CA CYS A 38 1.87 2.99 10.84
C CYS A 38 0.43 3.11 11.38
N PRO A 39 -0.39 2.05 11.29
CA PRO A 39 -1.73 2.01 11.86
C PRO A 39 -1.69 2.14 13.38
N LEU A 40 -2.74 2.72 13.97
CA LEU A 40 -2.80 2.98 15.42
C LEU A 40 -3.20 1.72 16.19
N LEU A 41 -2.75 1.65 17.44
CA LEU A 41 -3.22 0.65 18.43
C LEU A 41 -4.19 1.24 19.45
N ASP A 42 -4.10 2.55 19.68
CA ASP A 42 -4.91 3.27 20.65
C ASP A 42 -6.31 3.52 20.09
N ILE A 43 -7.29 2.81 20.65
CA ILE A 43 -8.70 2.85 20.25
C ILE A 43 -9.28 4.26 20.37
N VAL A 44 -8.84 5.05 21.35
CA VAL A 44 -9.33 6.43 21.50
C VAL A 44 -8.90 7.26 20.30
N LYS A 45 -7.63 7.17 19.89
CA LYS A 45 -7.11 7.90 18.71
C LYS A 45 -7.73 7.40 17.40
N ILE A 46 -8.01 6.10 17.29
CA ILE A 46 -8.73 5.55 16.13
C ILE A 46 -10.14 6.17 16.07
N ARG A 47 -10.88 6.21 17.19
CA ARG A 47 -12.21 6.83 17.26
C ARG A 47 -12.16 8.31 16.93
N GLU A 48 -11.19 9.05 17.47
CA GLU A 48 -11.02 10.48 17.16
C GLU A 48 -10.87 10.74 15.65
N ARG A 49 -10.13 9.87 14.93
CA ARG A 49 -10.04 9.92 13.47
C ARG A 49 -11.36 9.56 12.79
N GLN A 50 -12.01 8.48 13.22
CA GLN A 50 -13.30 8.07 12.68
C GLN A 50 -14.39 9.13 12.86
N ASP A 51 -14.42 9.82 14.01
CA ASP A 51 -15.37 10.90 14.30
C ASP A 51 -15.16 12.09 13.35
N ALA A 52 -13.91 12.47 13.10
CA ALA A 52 -13.58 13.52 12.14
C ALA A 52 -13.93 13.12 10.69
N VAL A 53 -13.66 11.87 10.30
CA VAL A 53 -14.04 11.35 8.98
C VAL A 53 -15.57 11.33 8.84
N GLU A 54 -16.29 10.87 9.87
CA GLU A 54 -17.75 10.82 9.87
C GLU A 54 -18.37 12.21 9.68
N GLU A 55 -17.88 13.21 10.42
CA GLU A 55 -18.36 14.58 10.29
C GLU A 55 -18.19 15.12 8.87
N LEU A 56 -17.05 14.84 8.23
CA LEU A 56 -16.77 15.26 6.85
C LEU A 56 -17.53 14.44 5.80
N VAL A 57 -17.88 13.18 6.10
CA VAL A 57 -18.78 12.36 5.25
C VAL A 57 -20.20 12.91 5.30
N LEU A 58 -20.70 13.25 6.50
CA LEU A 58 -22.05 13.75 6.73
C LEU A 58 -22.25 15.20 6.27
N ASN A 59 -21.17 15.98 6.17
CA ASN A 59 -21.19 17.37 5.68
C ASN A 59 -20.37 17.54 4.38
N PRO A 60 -20.89 17.12 3.21
CA PRO A 60 -20.19 17.25 1.93
C PRO A 60 -19.77 18.69 1.61
N ALA A 61 -20.62 19.68 1.91
CA ALA A 61 -20.31 21.08 1.67
C ALA A 61 -19.05 21.55 2.44
N LEU A 62 -18.91 21.13 3.69
CA LEU A 62 -17.72 21.43 4.50
C LEU A 62 -16.50 20.74 3.88
N ARG A 63 -16.58 19.43 3.64
CA ARG A 63 -15.49 18.63 3.05
C ARG A 63 -14.97 19.22 1.74
N ASP A 64 -15.88 19.49 0.80
CA ASP A 64 -15.51 19.97 -0.53
C ASP A 64 -14.89 21.37 -0.43
N SER A 65 -15.44 22.25 0.42
CA SER A 65 -14.88 23.58 0.67
C SER A 65 -13.49 23.56 1.32
N LEU A 66 -13.20 22.55 2.16
CA LEU A 66 -11.88 22.35 2.76
C LEU A 66 -10.89 21.82 1.72
N GLN A 67 -11.29 20.85 0.89
CA GLN A 67 -10.45 20.32 -0.18
C GLN A 67 -10.07 21.41 -1.19
N ASP A 68 -10.99 22.31 -1.55
CA ASP A 68 -10.68 23.39 -2.46
C ASP A 68 -9.70 24.40 -1.86
N SER A 69 -9.86 24.78 -0.59
CA SER A 69 -8.88 25.64 0.09
C SER A 69 -7.52 24.96 0.28
N LEU A 70 -7.48 23.64 0.50
CA LEU A 70 -6.23 22.91 0.62
C LEU A 70 -5.43 22.85 -0.68
N LYS A 71 -6.09 22.89 -1.86
CA LYS A 71 -5.39 22.95 -3.16
C LYS A 71 -4.59 24.25 -3.37
N GLU A 72 -4.96 25.33 -2.68
CA GLU A 72 -4.24 26.61 -2.73
C GLU A 72 -2.96 26.60 -1.87
N VAL A 73 -2.83 25.60 -0.98
CA VAL A 73 -1.67 25.45 -0.09
C VAL A 73 -0.58 24.65 -0.78
N PHE A 74 0.61 25.25 -0.89
CA PHE A 74 1.80 24.60 -1.44
C PHE A 74 2.45 23.65 -0.42
N ASP A 75 3.50 22.94 -0.86
CA ASP A 75 4.23 21.98 -0.01
C ASP A 75 5.08 22.68 1.05
N LEU A 76 4.44 23.10 2.15
CA LEU A 76 5.08 23.80 3.26
C LEU A 76 6.24 22.99 3.86
N GLU A 77 6.09 21.67 4.06
CA GLU A 77 7.16 20.84 4.62
C GLU A 77 8.46 20.92 3.79
N ARG A 78 8.35 20.87 2.45
CA ARG A 78 9.52 20.99 1.57
C ARG A 78 10.10 22.39 1.53
N ILE A 79 9.25 23.42 1.54
CA ILE A 79 9.69 24.82 1.57
C ILE A 79 10.47 25.09 2.86
N LEU A 80 9.94 24.66 4.01
CA LEU A 80 10.60 24.78 5.31
C LEU A 80 11.93 24.03 5.36
N SER A 81 11.97 22.78 4.83
CA SER A 81 13.21 22.01 4.74
C SER A 81 14.31 22.75 3.95
N ARG A 82 13.94 23.44 2.86
CA ARG A 82 14.89 24.25 2.06
C ARG A 82 15.29 25.54 2.76
N LEU A 83 14.39 26.15 3.54
CA LEU A 83 14.69 27.35 4.32
C LEU A 83 15.70 27.05 5.42
N GLU A 84 15.53 25.92 6.12
CA GLU A 84 16.45 25.43 7.14
C GLU A 84 17.85 25.20 6.57
N VAL A 85 17.96 24.47 5.44
CA VAL A 85 19.24 24.19 4.77
C VAL A 85 19.86 25.44 4.12
N GLY A 86 19.11 26.52 3.94
CA GLY A 86 19.61 27.72 3.25
C GLY A 86 19.67 27.59 1.73
N SER A 87 18.88 26.69 1.13
CA SER A 87 18.74 26.53 -0.32
C SER A 87 17.45 27.10 -0.93
N ALA A 88 16.50 27.56 -0.11
CA ALA A 88 15.24 28.16 -0.59
C ALA A 88 15.46 29.40 -1.48
N ASN A 89 14.69 29.50 -2.56
CA ASN A 89 14.71 30.62 -3.52
C ASN A 89 13.52 31.58 -3.31
N ALA A 90 13.48 32.68 -4.07
CA ALA A 90 12.41 33.68 -3.95
C ALA A 90 11.02 33.13 -4.33
N ARG A 91 10.94 32.16 -5.25
CA ARG A 91 9.67 31.48 -5.60
C ARG A 91 9.15 30.60 -4.47
N ASP A 92 10.04 29.97 -3.69
CA ASP A 92 9.66 29.21 -2.49
C ASP A 92 9.03 30.17 -1.46
N LEU A 93 9.56 31.39 -1.29
CA LEU A 93 8.98 32.42 -0.42
C LEU A 93 7.62 32.94 -0.93
N VAL A 94 7.46 33.12 -2.24
CA VAL A 94 6.15 33.46 -2.82
C VAL A 94 5.13 32.34 -2.59
N SER A 95 5.56 31.08 -2.73
CA SER A 95 4.71 29.91 -2.45
C SER A 95 4.34 29.81 -0.97
N LEU A 96 5.26 30.16 -0.07
CA LEU A 96 5.00 30.27 1.36
C LEU A 96 3.96 31.37 1.62
N ARG A 97 4.16 32.58 1.08
CA ARG A 97 3.22 33.70 1.19
C ARG A 97 1.81 33.32 0.73
N ALA A 98 1.68 32.72 -0.45
CA ALA A 98 0.39 32.27 -0.99
C ALA A 98 -0.27 31.22 -0.08
N SER A 99 0.52 30.28 0.46
CA SER A 99 0.01 29.26 1.40
C SER A 99 -0.47 29.88 2.71
N LEU A 100 0.26 30.85 3.25
CA LEU A 100 -0.12 31.58 4.48
C LEU A 100 -1.39 32.41 4.27
N ALA A 101 -1.57 33.00 3.09
CA ALA A 101 -2.76 33.78 2.74
C ALA A 101 -4.05 32.93 2.71
N ALA A 102 -3.96 31.62 2.46
CA ALA A 102 -5.11 30.70 2.45
C ALA A 102 -5.55 30.25 3.86
N LEU A 103 -4.69 30.38 4.88
CA LEU A 103 -4.96 29.86 6.24
C LEU A 103 -6.17 30.51 6.93
N PRO A 104 -6.41 31.84 6.86
CA PRO A 104 -7.54 32.47 7.51
C PRO A 104 -8.89 31.89 7.05
N ALA A 105 -9.08 31.77 5.74
CA ALA A 105 -10.30 31.22 5.15
C ALA A 105 -10.50 29.74 5.54
N LEU A 106 -9.41 28.96 5.58
CA LEU A 106 -9.46 27.57 6.03
C LEU A 106 -9.86 27.46 7.51
N LYS A 107 -9.29 28.30 8.38
CA LYS A 107 -9.60 28.29 9.81
C LYS A 107 -11.04 28.74 10.08
N GLU A 108 -11.56 29.70 9.32
CA GLU A 108 -12.96 30.12 9.41
C GLU A 108 -13.92 28.96 9.08
N LYS A 109 -13.66 28.23 7.98
CA LYS A 109 -14.44 27.03 7.61
C LYS A 109 -14.42 25.96 8.70
N LEU A 110 -13.31 25.80 9.42
CA LEU A 110 -13.17 24.84 10.51
C LEU A 110 -13.86 25.24 11.81
N GLN A 111 -14.28 26.50 12.00
CA GLN A 111 -14.99 26.92 13.22
C GLN A 111 -16.33 26.19 13.41
N GLY A 112 -16.95 25.76 12.31
CA GLY A 112 -18.18 24.97 12.35
C GLY A 112 -17.98 23.50 12.76
N ALA A 113 -16.73 23.04 12.90
CA ALA A 113 -16.43 21.65 13.19
C ALA A 113 -16.70 21.28 14.66
N ARG A 114 -17.29 20.10 14.85
CA ARG A 114 -17.74 19.58 16.15
C ARG A 114 -16.85 18.46 16.68
N SER A 115 -16.22 17.68 15.81
CA SER A 115 -15.33 16.59 16.21
C SER A 115 -14.08 17.13 16.89
N GLY A 116 -13.70 16.48 17.99
CA GLY A 116 -12.57 16.92 18.81
C GLY A 116 -11.24 16.97 18.04
N LEU A 117 -11.04 16.07 17.07
CA LEU A 117 -9.83 16.08 16.24
C LEU A 117 -9.79 17.25 15.26
N LEU A 118 -10.90 17.61 14.62
CA LEU A 118 -10.95 18.78 13.74
C LEU A 118 -10.78 20.09 14.52
N GLN A 119 -11.33 20.17 15.74
CA GLN A 119 -11.11 21.30 16.63
C GLN A 119 -9.65 21.42 17.07
N LYS A 120 -9.00 20.30 17.42
CA LYS A 120 -7.56 20.27 17.72
C LYS A 120 -6.73 20.72 16.51
N VAL A 121 -7.04 20.23 15.31
CA VAL A 121 -6.39 20.64 14.06
C VAL A 121 -6.59 22.15 13.82
N SER A 122 -7.80 22.67 13.99
CA SER A 122 -8.08 24.10 13.86
C SER A 122 -7.31 24.95 14.87
N ALA A 123 -7.11 24.45 16.10
CA ALA A 123 -6.32 25.14 17.12
C ALA A 123 -4.82 25.19 16.76
N SER A 124 -4.29 24.11 16.18
CA SER A 124 -2.90 24.01 15.72
C SER A 124 -2.60 24.75 14.40
N ILE A 125 -3.60 25.33 13.73
CA ILE A 125 -3.37 26.17 12.56
C ILE A 125 -3.11 27.60 13.03
N HIS A 126 -1.84 28.00 12.97
CA HIS A 126 -1.37 29.35 13.28
C HIS A 126 -1.44 30.24 12.02
N MET A 127 -1.71 31.54 12.20
CA MET A 127 -1.95 32.46 11.07
C MET A 127 -0.68 33.05 10.46
N HIS A 128 0.42 33.08 11.21
CA HIS A 128 1.72 33.60 10.75
C HIS A 128 1.63 34.98 10.05
N ARG A 129 0.77 35.88 10.57
CA ARG A 129 0.47 37.18 9.92
C ARG A 129 1.71 38.03 9.72
N GLU A 130 2.60 38.09 10.71
CA GLU A 130 3.83 38.88 10.63
C GLU A 130 4.73 38.42 9.47
N ILE A 131 4.84 37.09 9.28
CA ILE A 131 5.61 36.50 8.19
C ILE A 131 4.93 36.77 6.84
N HIS A 132 3.62 36.57 6.76
CA HIS A 132 2.84 36.88 5.57
C HIS A 132 3.02 38.34 5.15
N ASP A 133 2.85 39.29 6.08
CA ASP A 133 2.90 40.72 5.81
C ASP A 133 4.33 41.15 5.43
N THR A 134 5.35 40.56 6.05
CA THR A 134 6.76 40.77 5.67
C THR A 134 7.02 40.29 4.25
N LEU A 135 6.56 39.08 3.89
CA LEU A 135 6.72 38.53 2.55
C LEU A 135 5.95 39.34 1.49
N GLU A 136 4.75 39.80 1.83
CA GLU A 136 3.91 40.62 0.96
C GLU A 136 4.55 41.99 0.70
N ALA A 137 5.14 42.62 1.71
CA ALA A 137 5.83 43.88 1.57
C ALA A 137 7.18 43.74 0.84
N ALA A 138 7.90 42.64 1.05
CA ALA A 138 9.29 42.51 0.63
C ALA A 138 9.50 41.86 -0.74
N ILE A 139 8.75 40.81 -1.11
CA ILE A 139 9.06 39.97 -2.27
C ILE A 139 8.09 40.27 -3.42
N VAL A 140 8.62 40.41 -4.64
CA VAL A 140 7.81 40.62 -5.86
C VAL A 140 6.93 39.40 -6.18
N ASP A 141 5.83 39.61 -6.90
CA ASP A 141 4.89 38.51 -7.20
C ASP A 141 5.47 37.46 -8.15
N GLU A 142 6.30 37.89 -9.11
CA GLU A 142 6.96 37.02 -10.09
C GLU A 142 8.48 37.14 -9.99
N PRO A 143 9.12 36.52 -8.98
CA PRO A 143 10.56 36.64 -8.83
C PRO A 143 11.31 35.74 -9.83
N PRO A 144 12.57 36.11 -10.15
CA PRO A 144 13.41 35.31 -11.03
C PRO A 144 13.72 33.94 -10.43
N PHE A 145 14.18 33.02 -11.29
CA PHE A 145 14.48 31.66 -10.88
C PHE A 145 15.73 31.58 -9.99
N THR A 146 16.73 32.42 -10.27
CA THR A 146 17.98 32.46 -9.51
C THR A 146 18.03 33.69 -8.61
N VAL A 147 18.55 33.50 -7.39
CA VAL A 147 18.76 34.59 -6.42
C VAL A 147 19.91 35.52 -6.85
N ARG A 148 20.61 35.20 -7.96
CA ARG A 148 21.77 35.95 -8.46
C ARG A 148 21.41 36.97 -9.53
N GLU A 149 20.23 36.86 -10.14
CA GLU A 149 19.80 37.76 -11.21
C GLU A 149 19.23 39.10 -10.72
N GLY A 150 19.07 39.25 -9.39
CA GLY A 150 18.41 40.40 -8.77
C GLY A 150 16.93 40.50 -9.14
N GLY A 151 16.25 41.59 -8.80
CA GLY A 151 14.84 41.84 -9.11
C GLY A 151 13.87 40.98 -8.30
N MET A 152 14.20 40.69 -7.05
CA MET A 152 13.36 39.86 -6.16
C MET A 152 12.70 40.66 -5.05
N ILE A 153 13.21 41.84 -4.74
CA ILE A 153 12.67 42.72 -3.70
C ILE A 153 11.73 43.76 -4.33
N LYS A 154 10.59 44.03 -3.68
CA LYS A 154 9.63 45.07 -4.10
C LYS A 154 10.19 46.47 -3.85
N ASP A 155 9.86 47.40 -4.75
CA ASP A 155 10.10 48.83 -4.54
C ASP A 155 9.39 49.30 -3.26
N GLY A 156 10.02 50.15 -2.47
CA GLY A 156 9.48 50.68 -1.21
C GLY A 156 9.78 49.84 0.03
N TYR A 157 10.43 48.69 -0.11
CA TYR A 157 10.87 47.87 1.04
C TYR A 157 12.14 48.42 1.70
N ASP A 158 13.09 48.90 0.89
CA ASP A 158 14.36 49.45 1.36
C ASP A 158 14.74 50.70 0.58
N LEU A 159 14.99 51.80 1.31
CA LEU A 159 15.27 53.11 0.72
C LEU A 159 16.58 53.14 -0.06
N GLU A 160 17.61 52.41 0.39
CA GLU A 160 18.90 52.37 -0.30
C GLU A 160 18.78 51.61 -1.63
N LEU A 161 18.00 50.52 -1.64
CA LEU A 161 17.69 49.78 -2.86
C LEU A 161 16.89 50.63 -3.85
N ASP A 162 15.89 51.37 -3.38
CA ASP A 162 15.07 52.26 -4.20
C ASP A 162 15.91 53.37 -4.86
N GLU A 163 16.81 54.00 -4.11
CA GLU A 163 17.75 55.00 -4.65
C GLU A 163 18.64 54.43 -5.77
N LEU A 164 19.12 53.19 -5.60
CA LEU A 164 19.90 52.50 -6.62
C LEU A 164 19.06 52.13 -7.85
N HIS A 165 17.82 51.69 -7.65
CA HIS A 165 16.86 51.45 -8.73
C HIS A 165 16.55 52.73 -9.52
N ASP A 166 16.42 53.87 -8.86
CA ASP A 166 16.21 55.16 -9.51
C ASP A 166 17.42 55.58 -10.36
N ILE A 167 18.65 55.37 -9.88
CA ILE A 167 19.87 55.60 -10.66
C ILE A 167 19.88 54.71 -11.91
N ALA A 168 19.47 53.45 -11.79
CA ALA A 168 19.40 52.50 -12.90
C ALA A 168 18.28 52.82 -13.90
N ARG A 169 17.10 53.26 -13.44
CA ARG A 169 15.94 53.65 -14.27
C ARG A 169 16.19 54.94 -15.06
N ASN A 170 16.88 55.91 -14.46
CA ASN A 170 17.29 57.15 -15.12
C ASN A 170 18.31 56.95 -16.26
N ASN A 171 18.81 55.72 -16.48
CA ASN A 171 19.68 55.36 -17.60
C ASN A 171 19.09 55.74 -18.96
N SER A 172 17.84 55.37 -19.24
CA SER A 172 17.23 55.61 -20.56
C SER A 172 17.09 57.10 -20.86
N GLN A 173 16.77 57.91 -19.84
CA GLN A 173 16.64 59.35 -19.99
C GLN A 173 18.00 60.03 -20.16
N TRP A 174 19.02 59.58 -19.41
CA TRP A 174 20.39 60.06 -19.61
C TRP A 174 20.92 59.70 -21.00
N MET A 175 20.66 58.49 -21.49
CA MET A 175 21.09 58.05 -22.83
C MET A 175 20.42 58.84 -23.95
N ALA A 176 19.13 59.16 -23.83
CA ALA A 176 18.44 60.00 -24.79
C ALA A 176 19.04 61.43 -24.84
N ASN A 177 19.27 62.02 -23.67
CA ASN A 177 19.89 63.34 -23.55
C ASN A 177 21.33 63.35 -24.08
N PHE A 178 22.09 62.30 -23.80
CA PHE A 178 23.46 62.12 -24.27
C PHE A 178 23.54 61.93 -25.79
N GLU A 179 22.66 61.10 -26.37
CA GLU A 179 22.56 60.92 -27.81
C GLU A 179 22.24 62.24 -28.52
N GLN A 180 21.30 63.02 -27.98
CA GLN A 180 20.94 64.33 -28.53
C GLN A 180 22.12 65.33 -28.44
N LYS A 181 22.76 65.44 -27.27
CA LYS A 181 23.93 66.30 -27.03
C LYS A 181 25.06 66.01 -28.03
N ILE A 182 25.34 64.74 -28.30
CA ILE A 182 26.39 64.33 -29.23
C ILE A 182 25.99 64.55 -30.70
N LYS A 183 24.72 64.36 -31.06
CA LYS A 183 24.21 64.68 -32.40
C LYS A 183 24.32 66.18 -32.70
N GLU A 184 24.01 67.03 -31.72
CA GLU A 184 24.11 68.49 -31.85
C GLU A 184 25.57 68.97 -31.95
N SER A 185 26.48 68.39 -31.17
CA SER A 185 27.89 68.80 -31.17
C SER A 185 28.68 68.32 -32.40
N THR A 186 28.36 67.14 -32.93
CA THR A 186 29.08 66.55 -34.07
C THR A 186 28.41 66.80 -35.43
N GLY A 187 27.13 67.16 -35.45
CA GLY A 187 26.34 67.32 -36.68
C GLY A 187 25.96 66.00 -37.37
N ILE A 188 26.31 64.84 -36.79
CA ILE A 188 26.09 63.50 -37.35
C ILE A 188 24.67 63.02 -37.01
N LYS A 189 23.72 63.21 -37.94
CA LYS A 189 22.30 62.87 -37.73
C LYS A 189 22.03 61.35 -37.59
N THR A 190 22.88 60.49 -38.15
CA THR A 190 22.68 59.02 -38.13
C THR A 190 23.29 58.33 -36.92
N LEU A 191 23.87 59.08 -35.98
CA LEU A 191 24.50 58.55 -34.78
C LEU A 191 23.47 57.86 -33.87
N LYS A 192 23.80 56.67 -33.36
CA LYS A 192 22.99 55.95 -32.39
C LYS A 192 23.84 55.46 -31.22
N VAL A 193 23.32 55.57 -30.01
CA VAL A 193 23.94 54.93 -28.85
C VAL A 193 23.33 53.55 -28.67
N GLY A 194 24.17 52.53 -28.51
CA GLY A 194 23.74 51.14 -28.38
C GLY A 194 24.50 50.41 -27.27
N PHE A 195 23.99 49.24 -26.88
CA PHE A 195 24.61 48.35 -25.90
C PHE A 195 24.86 46.97 -26.51
N ASN A 196 26.02 46.39 -26.24
CA ASN A 196 26.39 45.03 -26.63
C ASN A 196 26.86 44.26 -25.39
N LYS A 197 26.40 43.02 -25.20
CA LYS A 197 26.79 42.19 -24.05
C LYS A 197 28.30 41.96 -23.90
N VAL A 198 29.06 41.96 -25.01
CA VAL A 198 30.51 41.69 -25.03
C VAL A 198 31.33 42.98 -24.95
N PHE A 199 30.89 44.04 -25.64
CA PHE A 199 31.67 45.28 -25.79
C PHE A 199 31.13 46.47 -25.01
N GLY A 200 30.03 46.28 -24.26
CA GLY A 200 29.43 47.32 -23.45
C GLY A 200 28.68 48.38 -24.26
N TYR A 201 28.58 49.59 -23.72
CA TYR A 201 28.00 50.73 -24.44
C TYR A 201 28.93 51.22 -25.57
N TYR A 202 28.32 51.68 -26.67
CA TYR A 202 29.02 52.20 -27.83
C TYR A 202 28.18 53.25 -28.57
N ILE A 203 28.88 54.07 -29.35
CA ILE A 203 28.30 55.01 -30.30
C ILE A 203 28.51 54.44 -31.70
N GLU A 204 27.43 54.19 -32.44
CA GLU A 204 27.47 53.67 -33.80
C GLU A 204 27.33 54.79 -34.83
N VAL A 205 28.28 54.85 -35.77
CA VAL A 205 28.33 55.82 -36.86
C VAL A 205 28.41 55.08 -38.20
N SER A 206 27.66 55.53 -39.20
CA SER A 206 27.70 54.96 -40.54
C SER A 206 29.05 55.19 -41.21
N LYS A 207 29.54 54.21 -41.98
CA LYS A 207 30.83 54.27 -42.69
C LYS A 207 31.01 55.49 -43.60
N GLY A 208 29.91 56.07 -44.08
CA GLY A 208 29.93 57.28 -44.92
C GLY A 208 30.18 58.58 -44.15
N GLN A 209 30.12 58.55 -42.81
CA GLN A 209 30.27 59.71 -41.93
C GLN A 209 31.43 59.57 -40.94
N THR A 210 32.27 58.53 -41.10
CA THR A 210 33.44 58.25 -40.25
C THR A 210 34.47 59.39 -40.25
N SER A 211 34.60 60.13 -41.35
CA SER A 211 35.51 61.27 -41.47
C SER A 211 35.09 62.49 -40.66
N ALA A 212 33.82 62.55 -40.22
CA ALA A 212 33.28 63.62 -39.38
C ALA A 212 33.38 63.30 -37.87
N VAL A 213 33.93 62.14 -37.51
CA VAL A 213 34.06 61.71 -36.11
C VAL A 213 35.20 62.48 -35.43
N PRO A 214 34.98 63.14 -34.27
CA PRO A 214 36.02 63.86 -33.55
C PRO A 214 37.17 62.94 -33.08
N PRO A 215 38.38 63.48 -32.89
CA PRO A 215 39.54 62.71 -32.42
C PRO A 215 39.36 62.12 -31.01
N ASP A 216 38.45 62.66 -30.18
CA ASP A 216 38.16 62.20 -28.83
C ASP A 216 37.41 60.84 -28.77
N PHE A 217 36.96 60.34 -29.93
CA PHE A 217 36.22 59.09 -30.05
C PHE A 217 37.18 57.92 -30.23
N VAL A 218 37.27 57.05 -29.22
CA VAL A 218 38.13 55.88 -29.27
C VAL A 218 37.38 54.73 -29.96
N ARG A 219 37.94 54.20 -31.05
CA ARG A 219 37.30 53.12 -31.82
C ARG A 219 37.30 51.80 -31.04
N LYS A 220 36.12 51.20 -30.80
CA LYS A 220 35.92 49.90 -30.13
C LYS A 220 35.79 48.72 -31.11
N GLN A 221 35.03 48.89 -32.21
CA GLN A 221 34.71 47.80 -33.14
C GLN A 221 34.40 48.33 -34.55
N THR A 222 34.83 47.63 -35.59
CA THR A 222 34.49 47.93 -36.99
C THR A 222 33.50 46.88 -37.51
N LEU A 223 32.36 47.31 -38.04
CA LEU A 223 31.36 46.48 -38.70
C LEU A 223 31.37 46.69 -40.22
N VAL A 224 30.62 45.85 -40.95
CA VAL A 224 30.54 45.91 -42.42
C VAL A 224 30.06 47.29 -42.89
N ASN A 225 29.04 47.87 -42.24
CA ASN A 225 28.37 49.12 -42.62
C ASN A 225 28.50 50.28 -41.62
N ALA A 226 29.16 50.07 -40.48
CA ALA A 226 29.26 51.05 -39.40
C ALA A 226 30.56 50.89 -38.60
N GLU A 227 30.97 51.95 -37.90
CA GLU A 227 32.04 51.94 -36.92
C GLU A 227 31.50 52.29 -35.53
N ARG A 228 32.02 51.61 -34.50
CA ARG A 228 31.62 51.79 -33.11
C ARG A 228 32.72 52.45 -32.30
N TYR A 229 32.35 53.47 -31.53
CA TYR A 229 33.27 54.27 -30.72
C TYR A 229 32.82 54.33 -29.25
N ILE A 230 33.75 54.71 -28.37
CA ILE A 230 33.50 55.03 -26.98
C ILE A 230 34.14 56.39 -26.67
N VAL A 231 33.47 57.20 -25.84
CA VAL A 231 34.02 58.47 -25.33
C VAL A 231 34.16 58.39 -23.81
N PRO A 232 35.06 59.20 -23.19
CA PRO A 232 35.27 59.17 -21.74
C PRO A 232 33.98 59.33 -20.92
N GLU A 233 33.12 60.29 -21.28
CA GLU A 233 31.83 60.55 -20.59
C GLU A 233 30.91 59.31 -20.60
N LEU A 234 30.88 58.56 -21.71
CA LEU A 234 30.08 57.33 -21.84
C LEU A 234 30.69 56.16 -21.06
N LYS A 235 32.03 56.11 -20.94
CA LYS A 235 32.74 55.09 -20.17
C LYS A 235 32.55 55.29 -18.66
N ASP A 236 32.61 56.53 -18.18
CA ASP A 236 32.39 56.85 -16.77
C ASP A 236 30.95 56.51 -16.36
N PHE A 237 29.99 56.79 -17.24
CA PHE A 237 28.60 56.42 -17.04
C PHE A 237 28.38 54.89 -17.06
N GLU A 238 29.01 54.18 -17.99
CA GLU A 238 29.02 52.70 -18.03
C GLU A 238 29.52 52.11 -16.71
N ASN A 239 30.64 52.61 -16.18
CA ASN A 239 31.18 52.18 -14.89
C ASN A 239 30.22 52.47 -13.72
N LYS A 240 29.56 53.65 -13.73
CA LYS A 240 28.59 54.02 -12.70
C LYS A 240 27.37 53.08 -12.70
N ILE A 241 26.86 52.71 -13.88
CA ILE A 241 25.75 51.75 -14.02
C ILE A 241 26.17 50.37 -13.57
N LEU A 242 27.33 49.87 -14.02
CA LEU A 242 27.81 48.55 -13.64
C LEU A 242 27.98 48.44 -12.12
N SER A 243 28.59 49.45 -11.49
CA SER A 243 28.73 49.50 -10.03
C SER A 243 27.38 49.58 -9.30
N ALA A 244 26.43 50.36 -9.81
CA ALA A 244 25.08 50.40 -9.24
C ALA A 244 24.38 49.05 -9.35
N LYS A 245 24.50 48.36 -10.49
CA LYS A 245 23.90 47.04 -10.72
C LYS A 245 24.48 45.97 -9.80
N GLU A 246 25.81 45.92 -9.63
CA GLU A 246 26.45 45.00 -8.68
C GLU A 246 26.03 45.28 -7.22
N LYS A 247 25.87 46.56 -6.86
CA LYS A 247 25.34 46.95 -5.55
C LYS A 247 23.89 46.53 -5.35
N ILE A 248 23.03 46.70 -6.36
CA ILE A 248 21.64 46.22 -6.33
C ILE A 248 21.61 44.72 -6.09
N GLU A 249 22.33 43.93 -6.90
CA GLU A 249 22.34 42.47 -6.80
C GLU A 249 22.84 41.99 -5.42
N SER A 250 23.88 42.64 -4.88
CA SER A 250 24.44 42.31 -3.56
C SER A 250 23.54 42.74 -2.40
N LEU A 251 22.92 43.92 -2.47
CA LEU A 251 22.01 44.44 -1.46
C LEU A 251 20.71 43.61 -1.43
N GLU A 252 20.12 43.30 -2.59
CA GLU A 252 18.98 42.40 -2.66
C GLU A 252 19.31 41.04 -2.06
N TYR A 253 20.45 40.44 -2.42
CA TYR A 253 20.88 39.16 -1.84
C TYR A 253 21.01 39.22 -0.32
N TYR A 254 21.53 40.34 0.20
CA TYR A 254 21.62 40.57 1.64
C TYR A 254 20.22 40.67 2.29
N LEU A 255 19.33 41.51 1.75
CA LEU A 255 17.96 41.69 2.26
C LEU A 255 17.17 40.38 2.23
N PHE A 256 17.31 39.61 1.15
CA PHE A 256 16.67 38.31 1.01
C PHE A 256 17.16 37.30 2.05
N ASN A 257 18.46 37.25 2.34
CA ASN A 257 18.97 36.38 3.40
C ASN A 257 18.50 36.82 4.78
N LYS A 258 18.41 38.12 5.03
CA LYS A 258 17.84 38.65 6.27
C LYS A 258 16.40 38.18 6.47
N ILE A 259 15.56 38.29 5.44
CA ILE A 259 14.17 37.79 5.46
C ILE A 259 14.14 36.30 5.78
N ARG A 260 15.03 35.50 5.18
CA ARG A 260 15.09 34.05 5.46
C ARG A 260 15.49 33.74 6.89
N ASP A 261 16.45 34.47 7.43
CA ASP A 261 16.91 34.30 8.81
C ASP A 261 15.82 34.72 9.82
N ASP A 262 14.98 35.69 9.47
CA ASP A 262 13.81 36.04 10.27
C ASP A 262 12.76 34.92 10.25
N ILE A 263 12.42 34.37 9.07
CA ILE A 263 11.48 33.24 8.95
C ILE A 263 12.00 31.98 9.65
N ARG A 264 13.33 31.77 9.68
CA ARG A 264 13.93 30.60 10.33
C ARG A 264 13.59 30.48 11.81
N LYS A 265 13.36 31.61 12.50
CA LYS A 265 13.02 31.63 13.93
C LYS A 265 11.67 30.95 14.20
N ASP A 266 10.75 31.05 13.24
CA ASP A 266 9.37 30.57 13.36
C ASP A 266 9.11 29.25 12.63
N ILE A 267 10.14 28.61 12.05
CA ILE A 267 10.04 27.31 11.36
C ILE A 267 9.27 26.27 12.19
N PRO A 268 9.53 26.08 13.51
CA PRO A 268 8.81 25.09 14.29
C PRO A 268 7.28 25.31 14.29
N GLU A 269 6.82 26.55 14.39
CA GLU A 269 5.39 26.87 14.44
C GLU A 269 4.72 26.72 13.05
N ILE A 270 5.44 27.05 11.98
CA ILE A 270 4.96 26.81 10.61
C ILE A 270 4.92 25.30 10.32
N GLN A 271 5.88 24.54 10.84
CA GLN A 271 5.92 23.09 10.71
C GLN A 271 4.74 22.44 11.44
N ASP A 272 4.39 22.88 12.65
CA ASP A 272 3.19 22.42 13.35
C ASP A 272 1.91 22.70 12.55
N THR A 273 1.85 23.88 11.92
CA THR A 273 0.75 24.24 11.01
C THR A 273 0.72 23.31 9.80
N ALA A 274 1.86 23.04 9.15
CA ALA A 274 1.97 22.12 8.02
C ALA A 274 1.49 20.70 8.38
N HIS A 275 1.86 20.19 9.57
CA HIS A 275 1.39 18.90 10.07
C HIS A 275 -0.11 18.89 10.31
N ALA A 276 -0.67 19.97 10.84
CA ALA A 276 -2.12 20.11 11.05
C ALA A 276 -2.87 20.09 9.71
N LEU A 277 -2.38 20.83 8.70
CA LEU A 277 -2.94 20.85 7.35
C LEU A 277 -2.84 19.49 6.66
N ALA A 278 -1.69 18.82 6.77
CA ALA A 278 -1.52 17.48 6.21
C ALA A 278 -2.50 16.48 6.83
N ARG A 279 -2.73 16.54 8.16
CA ARG A 279 -3.74 15.70 8.83
C ARG A 279 -5.16 16.03 8.36
N LEU A 280 -5.48 17.31 8.20
CA LEU A 280 -6.78 17.74 7.70
C LEU A 280 -7.06 17.19 6.30
N ASP A 281 -6.06 17.29 5.41
CA ASP A 281 -6.13 16.80 4.03
C ASP A 281 -6.36 15.29 3.99
N VAL A 282 -5.65 14.52 4.83
CA VAL A 282 -5.87 13.07 4.95
C VAL A 282 -7.29 12.76 5.43
N LEU A 283 -7.79 13.46 6.45
CA LEU A 283 -9.15 13.25 6.96
C LEU A 283 -10.21 13.53 5.88
N ALA A 284 -10.05 14.63 5.14
CA ALA A 284 -10.92 14.99 4.03
C ALA A 284 -10.84 13.97 2.88
N ALA A 285 -9.65 13.47 2.56
CA ALA A 285 -9.43 12.44 1.55
C ALA A 285 -10.10 11.11 1.93
N LEU A 286 -9.95 10.66 3.18
CA LEU A 286 -10.61 9.45 3.68
C LEU A 286 -12.13 9.60 3.70
N ALA A 287 -12.66 10.78 4.04
CA ALA A 287 -14.08 11.07 3.97
C ALA A 287 -14.62 11.07 2.54
N LEU A 288 -13.86 11.63 1.59
CA LEU A 288 -14.23 11.58 0.17
C LEU A 288 -14.20 10.14 -0.35
N ALA A 289 -13.18 9.34 -0.01
CA ALA A 289 -13.11 7.93 -0.36
C ALA A 289 -14.31 7.15 0.20
N ALA A 290 -14.66 7.40 1.46
CA ALA A 290 -15.77 6.74 2.12
C ALA A 290 -17.11 7.07 1.47
N PHE A 291 -17.35 8.34 1.14
CA PHE A 291 -18.55 8.78 0.44
C PHE A 291 -18.62 8.21 -0.99
N LYS A 292 -17.52 8.31 -1.75
CA LYS A 292 -17.46 7.89 -3.16
C LYS A 292 -17.62 6.38 -3.34
N TYR A 293 -17.11 5.60 -2.39
CA TYR A 293 -17.09 4.14 -2.49
C TYR A 293 -18.07 3.42 -1.57
N ASP A 294 -18.94 4.17 -0.90
CA ASP A 294 -19.94 3.64 0.04
C ASP A 294 -19.27 2.74 1.11
N TYR A 295 -18.32 3.33 1.83
CA TYR A 295 -17.65 2.68 2.95
C TYR A 295 -18.40 2.97 4.24
N HIS A 296 -18.43 1.97 5.11
CA HIS A 296 -19.11 2.03 6.39
C HIS A 296 -18.11 2.32 7.51
N ARG A 297 -18.56 3.06 8.53
CA ARG A 297 -17.80 3.30 9.77
C ARG A 297 -17.69 2.00 10.58
N PRO A 298 -16.50 1.42 10.79
CA PRO A 298 -16.38 0.22 11.61
C PRO A 298 -16.49 0.56 13.11
N GLU A 299 -17.20 -0.28 13.86
CA GLU A 299 -17.19 -0.25 15.32
C GLU A 299 -15.89 -0.86 15.87
N LEU A 300 -15.47 -0.39 17.04
CA LEU A 300 -14.27 -0.85 17.71
C LEU A 300 -14.61 -1.51 19.05
N ASN A 301 -14.12 -2.73 19.26
CA ASN A 301 -14.31 -3.48 20.50
C ASN A 301 -13.00 -3.85 21.20
N ASN A 302 -13.13 -4.15 22.51
CA ASN A 302 -12.08 -4.72 23.36
C ASN A 302 -12.29 -6.21 23.65
N ARG A 303 -13.28 -6.84 23.01
CA ARG A 303 -13.66 -8.25 23.22
C ARG A 303 -12.72 -9.22 22.49
N GLY A 304 -11.83 -8.70 21.64
CA GLY A 304 -10.92 -9.51 20.84
C GLY A 304 -11.61 -10.20 19.66
N GLU A 305 -12.70 -9.60 19.17
CA GLU A 305 -13.53 -10.08 18.07
C GLU A 305 -13.32 -9.26 16.81
N ILE A 306 -13.27 -9.92 15.65
CA ILE A 306 -13.27 -9.33 14.32
C ILE A 306 -14.49 -9.90 13.62
N ARG A 307 -15.54 -9.11 13.53
CA ARG A 307 -16.78 -9.43 12.82
C ARG A 307 -16.96 -8.44 11.68
N ILE A 308 -17.05 -8.94 10.45
CA ILE A 308 -17.22 -8.12 9.25
C ILE A 308 -18.36 -8.73 8.46
N MET A 309 -19.39 -7.93 8.17
CA MET A 309 -20.54 -8.33 7.38
C MET A 309 -20.44 -7.74 5.98
N ASP A 310 -20.60 -8.58 4.97
CA ASP A 310 -20.51 -8.23 3.55
C ASP A 310 -19.25 -7.39 3.22
N GLY A 311 -18.09 -7.80 3.76
CA GLY A 311 -16.83 -7.14 3.49
C GLY A 311 -16.41 -7.32 2.03
N ARG A 312 -15.77 -6.31 1.45
CA ARG A 312 -15.23 -6.31 0.09
C ARG A 312 -13.74 -5.96 0.08
N HIS A 313 -13.01 -6.40 -0.93
CA HIS A 313 -11.59 -6.05 -1.05
C HIS A 313 -11.44 -4.66 -1.68
N PRO A 314 -10.90 -3.64 -0.97
CA PRO A 314 -10.92 -2.23 -1.42
C PRO A 314 -10.26 -2.00 -2.78
N VAL A 315 -9.17 -2.71 -3.06
CA VAL A 315 -8.45 -2.62 -4.34
C VAL A 315 -9.10 -3.45 -5.46
N VAL A 316 -9.29 -4.75 -5.24
CA VAL A 316 -9.82 -5.67 -6.26
C VAL A 316 -11.21 -5.25 -6.73
N GLU A 317 -12.08 -4.79 -5.83
CA GLU A 317 -13.41 -4.27 -6.20
C GLU A 317 -13.34 -3.15 -7.25
N ARG A 318 -12.29 -2.32 -7.21
CA ARG A 318 -12.10 -1.18 -8.12
C ARG A 318 -11.37 -1.54 -9.41
N LEU A 319 -10.61 -2.64 -9.42
CA LEU A 319 -9.93 -3.14 -10.60
C LEU A 319 -10.83 -4.03 -11.48
N LEU A 320 -12.00 -4.44 -10.98
CA LEU A 320 -12.98 -5.21 -11.74
C LEU A 320 -13.87 -4.27 -12.57
N ASP A 321 -13.56 -4.09 -13.86
CA ASP A 321 -14.32 -3.19 -14.75
C ASP A 321 -15.70 -3.75 -15.18
N LYS A 322 -15.87 -5.08 -15.20
CA LYS A 322 -17.04 -5.76 -15.80
C LYS A 322 -17.75 -6.75 -14.86
N GLU A 323 -17.17 -7.05 -13.70
CA GLU A 323 -17.69 -8.04 -12.76
C GLU A 323 -18.00 -7.39 -11.42
N ILE A 324 -19.10 -7.79 -10.79
CA ILE A 324 -19.46 -7.36 -9.44
C ILE A 324 -18.61 -8.14 -8.44
N PHE A 325 -17.94 -7.44 -7.52
CA PHE A 325 -17.23 -8.09 -6.42
C PHE A 325 -18.21 -8.76 -5.47
N VAL A 326 -17.97 -10.02 -5.12
CA VAL A 326 -18.84 -10.79 -4.21
C VAL A 326 -18.41 -10.52 -2.76
N PRO A 327 -19.26 -9.88 -1.93
CA PRO A 327 -18.92 -9.60 -0.54
C PRO A 327 -18.94 -10.88 0.31
N ASN A 328 -18.14 -10.88 1.38
CA ASN A 328 -17.98 -12.03 2.26
C ASN A 328 -18.00 -11.64 3.74
N ASN A 329 -18.61 -12.50 4.56
CA ASN A 329 -18.61 -12.35 6.00
C ASN A 329 -17.33 -12.91 6.60
N VAL A 330 -16.89 -12.33 7.71
CA VAL A 330 -15.75 -12.78 8.50
C VAL A 330 -16.16 -12.80 9.96
N THR A 331 -15.91 -13.91 10.64
CA THR A 331 -15.99 -13.99 12.11
C THR A 331 -14.70 -14.60 12.61
N LEU A 332 -13.96 -13.86 13.43
CA LEU A 332 -12.82 -14.33 14.19
C LEU A 332 -12.95 -13.84 15.63
N ASN A 333 -12.82 -14.73 16.60
CA ASN A 333 -12.93 -14.36 18.01
C ASN A 333 -11.89 -15.10 18.87
N SER A 334 -11.95 -14.89 20.18
CA SER A 334 -11.00 -15.51 21.10
C SER A 334 -11.51 -16.85 21.67
N THR A 335 -12.71 -17.29 21.28
CA THR A 335 -13.46 -18.41 21.86
C THR A 335 -13.59 -19.57 20.87
N ASP A 336 -14.62 -19.55 20.03
CA ASP A 336 -15.15 -20.65 19.23
C ASP A 336 -14.73 -20.59 17.75
N GLU A 337 -14.37 -19.41 17.24
CA GLU A 337 -13.88 -19.21 15.88
C GLU A 337 -12.55 -18.43 15.91
N ARG A 338 -11.52 -18.99 16.54
CA ARG A 338 -10.19 -18.38 16.60
C ARG A 338 -9.38 -18.62 15.34
N MET A 339 -9.46 -19.83 14.80
CA MET A 339 -8.79 -20.22 13.57
C MET A 339 -9.84 -20.67 12.55
N VAL A 340 -9.78 -20.08 11.37
CA VAL A 340 -10.63 -20.45 10.24
C VAL A 340 -9.79 -21.15 9.20
N ILE A 341 -10.12 -22.41 8.93
CA ILE A 341 -9.52 -23.19 7.85
C ILE A 341 -10.34 -22.95 6.59
N ILE A 342 -9.68 -22.51 5.51
CA ILE A 342 -10.31 -22.17 4.24
C ILE A 342 -9.86 -23.18 3.20
N THR A 343 -10.81 -23.97 2.72
CA THR A 343 -10.59 -24.97 1.67
C THR A 343 -11.25 -24.56 0.35
N GLY A 344 -10.80 -25.16 -0.74
CA GLY A 344 -11.36 -24.94 -2.07
C GLY A 344 -10.29 -24.85 -3.14
N PRO A 345 -10.70 -24.87 -4.42
CA PRO A 345 -9.77 -24.91 -5.55
C PRO A 345 -8.93 -23.63 -5.67
N ASN A 346 -7.84 -23.73 -6.43
CA ASN A 346 -7.00 -22.59 -6.76
C ASN A 346 -7.80 -21.61 -7.65
N MET A 347 -7.51 -20.31 -7.53
CA MET A 347 -8.25 -19.22 -8.18
C MET A 347 -9.70 -18.99 -7.71
N ALA A 348 -10.18 -19.75 -6.71
CA ALA A 348 -11.54 -19.60 -6.18
C ALA A 348 -11.74 -18.36 -5.27
N GLY A 349 -10.68 -17.59 -4.99
CA GLY A 349 -10.73 -16.34 -4.22
C GLY A 349 -10.28 -16.44 -2.76
N LYS A 350 -9.70 -17.57 -2.32
CA LYS A 350 -9.18 -17.77 -0.94
C LYS A 350 -8.19 -16.68 -0.53
N SER A 351 -7.14 -16.46 -1.31
CA SER A 351 -6.13 -15.44 -1.03
C SER A 351 -6.70 -14.02 -1.05
N THR A 352 -7.65 -13.74 -1.94
CA THR A 352 -8.36 -12.45 -1.99
C THR A 352 -9.16 -12.20 -0.71
N TYR A 353 -9.90 -13.21 -0.23
CA TYR A 353 -10.65 -13.13 1.02
C TYR A 353 -9.72 -12.88 2.21
N MET A 354 -8.61 -13.59 2.32
CA MET A 354 -7.67 -13.38 3.43
C MET A 354 -7.01 -12.00 3.40
N ARG A 355 -6.51 -11.57 2.22
CA ARG A 355 -5.93 -10.24 2.05
C ARG A 355 -6.93 -9.14 2.36
N GLN A 356 -8.19 -9.33 1.97
CA GLN A 356 -9.28 -8.42 2.31
C GLN A 356 -9.40 -8.25 3.83
N VAL A 357 -9.46 -9.33 4.62
CA VAL A 357 -9.59 -9.22 6.08
C VAL A 357 -8.46 -8.37 6.67
N ALA A 358 -7.21 -8.62 6.28
CA ALA A 358 -6.07 -7.82 6.75
C ALA A 358 -6.19 -6.33 6.36
N LEU A 359 -6.62 -6.03 5.14
CA LEU A 359 -6.80 -4.65 4.68
C LEU A 359 -7.91 -3.93 5.47
N LEU A 360 -9.03 -4.59 5.74
CA LEU A 360 -10.14 -4.01 6.50
C LEU A 360 -9.75 -3.70 7.95
N VAL A 361 -8.99 -4.60 8.58
CA VAL A 361 -8.44 -4.37 9.93
C VAL A 361 -7.44 -3.22 9.93
N LEU A 362 -6.53 -3.16 8.95
CA LEU A 362 -5.55 -2.08 8.80
C LEU A 362 -6.23 -0.72 8.58
N MET A 363 -7.20 -0.65 7.65
CA MET A 363 -7.96 0.57 7.38
C MET A 363 -8.73 1.04 8.62
N THR A 364 -9.29 0.10 9.38
CA THR A 364 -9.96 0.40 10.65
C THR A 364 -8.98 1.02 11.66
N GLN A 365 -7.80 0.42 11.85
CA GLN A 365 -6.77 0.94 12.76
C GLN A 365 -6.10 2.24 12.27
N MET A 366 -6.17 2.53 10.98
CA MET A 366 -5.80 3.83 10.44
C MET A 366 -6.80 4.93 10.84
N GLY A 367 -8.03 4.57 11.21
CA GLY A 367 -9.14 5.51 11.47
C GLY A 367 -9.99 5.79 10.23
N SER A 368 -9.90 4.95 9.20
CA SER A 368 -10.69 5.06 7.96
C SER A 368 -11.99 4.25 8.08
N PHE A 369 -12.95 4.57 7.20
CA PHE A 369 -14.11 3.74 6.95
C PHE A 369 -13.73 2.59 6.01
N ILE A 370 -14.49 1.51 6.02
CA ILE A 370 -14.13 0.29 5.30
C ILE A 370 -15.25 -0.17 4.34
N PRO A 371 -14.92 -0.86 3.23
CA PRO A 371 -15.93 -1.43 2.34
C PRO A 371 -16.57 -2.68 2.96
N ALA A 372 -17.56 -2.46 3.82
CA ALA A 372 -18.38 -3.50 4.43
C ALA A 372 -19.79 -2.96 4.67
N ARG A 373 -20.76 -3.84 4.91
CA ARG A 373 -22.10 -3.41 5.34
C ARG A 373 -22.11 -3.01 6.81
N SER A 374 -21.41 -3.78 7.64
CA SER A 374 -21.15 -3.45 9.04
C SER A 374 -19.90 -4.18 9.50
N ALA A 375 -19.24 -3.66 10.53
CA ALA A 375 -18.08 -4.30 11.11
C ALA A 375 -17.89 -3.92 12.58
N ASP A 376 -17.41 -4.88 13.36
CA ASP A 376 -17.02 -4.74 14.75
C ASP A 376 -15.63 -5.38 14.91
N ILE A 377 -14.59 -4.55 15.05
CA ILE A 377 -13.19 -4.97 14.91
C ILE A 377 -12.40 -4.60 16.16
N CYS A 378 -11.69 -5.58 16.72
CA CYS A 378 -10.67 -5.34 17.73
C CYS A 378 -9.35 -4.90 17.10
N ALA A 379 -8.64 -3.96 17.73
CA ALA A 379 -7.29 -3.59 17.29
C ALA A 379 -6.33 -4.78 17.46
N VAL A 380 -5.51 -5.04 16.44
CA VAL A 380 -4.46 -6.06 16.47
C VAL A 380 -3.09 -5.41 16.58
N ASP A 381 -2.18 -6.07 17.29
CA ASP A 381 -0.82 -5.56 17.49
C ASP A 381 0.04 -5.70 16.23
N ARG A 382 -0.12 -6.81 15.53
CA ARG A 382 0.61 -7.16 14.30
C ARG A 382 -0.27 -7.97 13.37
N ILE A 383 -0.09 -7.75 12.07
CA ILE A 383 -0.65 -8.58 11.01
C ILE A 383 0.50 -9.35 10.36
N PHE A 384 0.48 -10.67 10.53
CA PHE A 384 1.43 -11.57 9.90
C PHE A 384 0.83 -12.17 8.65
N THR A 385 1.56 -12.10 7.54
CA THR A 385 1.10 -12.67 6.28
C THR A 385 2.17 -13.56 5.68
N ARG A 386 1.84 -14.84 5.53
CA ARG A 386 2.49 -15.74 4.58
C ARG A 386 1.53 -15.93 3.43
N VAL A 387 1.70 -15.14 2.37
CA VAL A 387 0.95 -15.30 1.13
C VAL A 387 1.98 -15.49 0.03
N GLY A 388 1.96 -16.67 -0.61
CA GLY A 388 3.03 -17.22 -1.45
C GLY A 388 3.95 -16.21 -2.14
N ALA A 389 5.26 -16.45 -2.00
CA ALA A 389 6.29 -15.67 -2.66
C ALA A 389 6.28 -15.95 -4.18
N SER A 390 6.38 -14.89 -4.98
CA SER A 390 6.95 -14.99 -6.32
C SER A 390 8.43 -15.33 -6.16
N ASP A 391 8.93 -16.32 -6.91
CA ASP A 391 10.29 -16.84 -6.81
C ASP A 391 11.33 -15.72 -6.70
N ASP A 392 12.05 -15.70 -5.58
CA ASP A 392 13.23 -14.84 -5.43
C ASP A 392 14.47 -15.65 -5.84
N LEU A 393 14.64 -15.81 -7.15
CA LEU A 393 15.81 -16.45 -7.75
C LEU A 393 17.13 -15.71 -7.42
N ALA A 394 17.07 -14.46 -6.95
CA ALA A 394 18.25 -13.63 -6.72
C ALA A 394 19.00 -13.96 -5.42
N THR A 395 18.34 -14.55 -4.41
CA THR A 395 18.95 -14.80 -3.09
C THR A 395 19.54 -16.20 -2.93
N GLY A 396 19.38 -17.08 -3.92
CA GLY A 396 19.94 -18.45 -3.91
C GLY A 396 19.38 -19.36 -2.81
N GLN A 397 18.31 -18.95 -2.11
CA GLN A 397 17.65 -19.77 -1.11
C GLN A 397 16.53 -20.61 -1.74
N SER A 398 16.37 -21.85 -1.27
CA SER A 398 15.22 -22.68 -1.65
C SER A 398 13.92 -21.99 -1.24
N THR A 399 12.92 -21.99 -2.13
CA THR A 399 11.59 -21.40 -1.88
C THR A 399 10.95 -21.96 -0.61
N PHE A 400 11.17 -23.25 -0.32
CA PHE A 400 10.71 -23.89 0.90
C PHE A 400 11.46 -23.39 2.15
N MET A 401 12.75 -23.09 2.06
CA MET A 401 13.52 -22.54 3.18
C MET A 401 13.06 -21.13 3.54
N VAL A 402 12.80 -20.29 2.52
CA VAL A 402 12.24 -18.94 2.72
C VAL A 402 10.87 -19.04 3.39
N GLU A 403 10.02 -19.95 2.91
CA GLU A 403 8.72 -20.22 3.51
C GLU A 403 8.81 -20.64 4.99
N MET A 404 9.68 -21.59 5.31
CA MET A 404 9.87 -22.05 6.70
C MET A 404 10.44 -20.96 7.60
N ASN A 405 11.35 -20.13 7.08
CA ASN A 405 11.86 -18.97 7.82
C ASN A 405 10.75 -17.96 8.10
N GLU A 406 9.89 -17.65 7.12
CA GLU A 406 8.74 -16.76 7.32
C GLU A 406 7.79 -17.31 8.39
N VAL A 407 7.42 -18.59 8.31
CA VAL A 407 6.58 -19.25 9.33
C VAL A 407 7.25 -19.21 10.70
N ALA A 408 8.56 -19.48 10.79
CA ALA A 408 9.30 -19.41 12.05
C ALA A 408 9.27 -18.00 12.66
N GLN A 409 9.40 -16.94 11.85
CA GLN A 409 9.29 -15.56 12.33
C GLN A 409 7.87 -15.25 12.85
N ILE A 410 6.84 -15.73 12.16
CA ILE A 410 5.45 -15.61 12.60
C ILE A 410 5.27 -16.26 13.97
N LEU A 411 5.68 -17.53 14.11
CA LEU A 411 5.53 -18.27 15.36
C LEU A 411 6.32 -17.65 16.53
N LYS A 412 7.46 -17.02 16.24
CA LYS A 412 8.32 -16.38 17.25
C LYS A 412 7.76 -15.06 17.77
N TYR A 413 7.16 -14.25 16.90
CA TYR A 413 6.78 -12.86 17.23
C TYR A 413 5.28 -12.62 17.34
N ALA A 414 4.44 -13.57 16.91
CA ALA A 414 3.01 -13.46 17.06
C ALA A 414 2.58 -13.55 18.54
N THR A 415 1.56 -12.77 18.87
CA THR A 415 0.94 -12.77 20.19
C THR A 415 -0.53 -13.18 20.06
N LYS A 416 -1.22 -13.37 21.19
CA LYS A 416 -2.67 -13.61 21.22
C LYS A 416 -3.51 -12.48 20.58
N ASN A 417 -2.94 -11.28 20.47
CA ASN A 417 -3.60 -10.10 19.90
C ASN A 417 -3.28 -9.92 18.41
N SER A 418 -2.45 -10.78 17.81
CA SER A 418 -2.08 -10.69 16.41
C SER A 418 -3.13 -11.31 15.50
N LEU A 419 -3.15 -10.85 14.24
CA LEU A 419 -3.85 -11.50 13.14
C LEU A 419 -2.82 -12.24 12.28
N ILE A 420 -3.00 -13.55 12.12
CA ILE A 420 -2.13 -14.40 11.32
C ILE A 420 -2.88 -14.83 10.05
N ILE A 421 -2.23 -14.70 8.90
CA ILE A 421 -2.71 -15.18 7.61
C ILE A 421 -1.67 -16.14 7.04
N LEU A 422 -2.08 -17.39 6.85
CA LEU A 422 -1.26 -18.44 6.27
C LEU A 422 -1.95 -18.97 5.01
N ASP A 423 -1.28 -18.85 3.86
CA ASP A 423 -1.76 -19.33 2.57
C ASP A 423 -0.85 -20.47 2.07
N GLU A 424 -1.40 -21.68 2.00
CA GLU A 424 -0.76 -22.87 1.42
C GLU A 424 0.61 -23.25 2.04
N VAL A 425 0.71 -23.22 3.37
CA VAL A 425 1.91 -23.65 4.09
C VAL A 425 2.20 -25.14 3.88
N GLY A 426 3.46 -25.48 3.63
CA GLY A 426 3.95 -26.84 3.43
C GLY A 426 3.99 -27.31 1.98
N ARG A 427 3.64 -26.45 1.01
CA ARG A 427 3.50 -26.86 -0.40
C ARG A 427 4.83 -27.17 -1.11
N GLY A 428 5.95 -26.61 -0.65
CA GLY A 428 7.27 -26.76 -1.28
C GLY A 428 8.01 -28.08 -1.00
N THR A 429 7.38 -29.06 -0.35
CA THR A 429 8.01 -30.33 0.07
C THR A 429 7.09 -31.53 -0.22
N SER A 430 7.49 -32.74 0.20
CA SER A 430 6.68 -33.95 0.11
C SER A 430 5.29 -33.72 0.75
N THR A 431 4.24 -34.31 0.18
CA THR A 431 2.87 -34.06 0.63
C THR A 431 2.66 -34.38 2.11
N TYR A 432 3.22 -35.49 2.58
CA TYR A 432 3.10 -35.92 3.98
C TYR A 432 3.93 -35.04 4.92
N ASP A 433 5.14 -34.62 4.54
CA ASP A 433 5.95 -33.72 5.37
C ASP A 433 5.30 -32.34 5.45
N GLY A 434 4.83 -31.81 4.31
CA GLY A 434 4.14 -30.53 4.21
C GLY A 434 2.88 -30.48 5.06
N MET A 435 2.04 -31.51 4.96
CA MET A 435 0.83 -31.66 5.78
C MET A 435 1.17 -31.78 7.28
N SER A 436 2.21 -32.54 7.63
CA SER A 436 2.64 -32.73 9.03
C SER A 436 3.12 -31.41 9.64
N ILE A 437 3.89 -30.64 8.89
CA ILE A 437 4.35 -29.30 9.31
C ILE A 437 3.16 -28.35 9.46
N ALA A 438 2.27 -28.29 8.46
CA ALA A 438 1.09 -27.44 8.49
C ALA A 438 0.21 -27.73 9.72
N ARG A 439 -0.02 -29.02 10.02
CA ARG A 439 -0.75 -29.46 11.22
C ARG A 439 -0.04 -29.03 12.50
N ALA A 440 1.26 -29.28 12.62
CA ALA A 440 2.03 -28.91 13.81
C ALA A 440 2.02 -27.38 14.04
N VAL A 441 2.10 -26.59 12.97
CA VAL A 441 1.99 -25.13 13.01
C VAL A 441 0.60 -24.70 13.51
N MET A 442 -0.47 -25.29 12.98
CA MET A 442 -1.84 -25.02 13.44
C MET A 442 -2.01 -25.36 14.92
N GLU A 443 -1.56 -26.53 15.35
CA GLU A 443 -1.60 -26.98 16.75
C GLU A 443 -0.82 -26.01 17.66
N TYR A 444 0.36 -25.59 17.25
CA TYR A 444 1.18 -24.65 18.01
C TYR A 444 0.52 -23.27 18.15
N ILE A 445 -0.01 -22.73 17.05
CA ILE A 445 -0.73 -21.45 17.07
C ILE A 445 -1.95 -21.56 17.99
N GLN A 446 -2.73 -22.63 17.89
CA GLN A 446 -3.97 -22.77 18.66
C GLN A 446 -3.72 -22.99 20.16
N THR A 447 -2.70 -23.75 20.51
CA THR A 447 -2.41 -24.12 21.92
C THR A 447 -1.55 -23.09 22.64
N LYS A 448 -0.48 -22.58 22.00
CA LYS A 448 0.52 -21.70 22.63
C LYS A 448 0.24 -20.22 22.38
N ILE A 449 0.09 -19.82 21.11
CA ILE A 449 0.02 -18.39 20.74
C ILE A 449 -1.39 -17.84 20.99
N ARG A 450 -2.41 -18.61 20.59
CA ARG A 450 -3.83 -18.25 20.65
C ARG A 450 -4.18 -16.99 19.86
N ALA A 451 -3.53 -16.78 18.72
CA ALA A 451 -3.81 -15.64 17.82
C ALA A 451 -4.99 -15.95 16.89
N LYS A 452 -5.67 -14.89 16.43
CA LYS A 452 -6.71 -14.99 15.39
C LYS A 452 -6.06 -15.36 14.06
N THR A 453 -6.52 -16.42 13.41
CA THR A 453 -5.80 -17.02 12.28
C THR A 453 -6.73 -17.36 11.11
N LEU A 454 -6.36 -16.93 9.91
CA LEU A 454 -6.92 -17.42 8.64
C LEU A 454 -5.91 -18.37 8.02
N PHE A 455 -6.31 -19.62 7.81
CA PHE A 455 -5.45 -20.68 7.29
C PHE A 455 -6.05 -21.24 6.01
N ALA A 456 -5.56 -20.81 4.84
CA ALA A 456 -5.94 -21.43 3.59
C ALA A 456 -5.05 -22.64 3.28
N THR A 457 -5.68 -23.76 2.95
CA THR A 457 -4.98 -25.02 2.69
C THR A 457 -5.57 -25.78 1.51
N HIS A 458 -4.72 -26.59 0.88
CA HIS A 458 -5.11 -27.60 -0.11
C HIS A 458 -5.15 -29.02 0.49
N TYR A 459 -4.73 -29.19 1.75
CA TYR A 459 -4.80 -30.45 2.48
C TYR A 459 -6.19 -30.63 3.09
N HIS A 460 -7.01 -31.50 2.48
CA HIS A 460 -8.36 -31.81 2.95
C HIS A 460 -8.34 -32.57 4.28
N GLU A 461 -7.26 -33.30 4.54
CA GLU A 461 -7.02 -34.04 5.78
C GLU A 461 -7.05 -33.12 7.02
N LEU A 462 -6.70 -31.84 6.85
CA LEU A 462 -6.71 -30.85 7.93
C LEU A 462 -8.12 -30.34 8.29
N ILE A 463 -9.15 -30.65 7.48
CA ILE A 463 -10.56 -30.31 7.80
C ILE A 463 -10.96 -31.00 9.12
N THR A 464 -10.44 -32.20 9.37
CA THR A 464 -10.73 -32.97 10.59
C THR A 464 -10.31 -32.26 11.88
N MET A 465 -9.43 -31.25 11.79
CA MET A 465 -8.94 -30.50 12.96
C MET A 465 -10.03 -29.71 13.69
N GLU A 466 -11.14 -29.37 13.03
CA GLU A 466 -12.31 -28.76 13.69
C GLU A 466 -12.90 -29.68 14.78
N ASN A 467 -12.80 -31.00 14.63
CA ASN A 467 -13.29 -31.97 15.61
C ASN A 467 -12.28 -32.27 16.72
N VAL A 468 -10.99 -31.97 16.47
CA VAL A 468 -9.88 -32.30 17.38
C VAL A 468 -9.55 -31.13 18.31
N LEU A 469 -9.64 -29.90 17.81
CA LEU A 469 -9.25 -28.70 18.54
C LEU A 469 -10.40 -27.69 18.61
N ASP A 470 -10.77 -27.33 19.83
CA ASP A 470 -11.73 -26.26 20.08
C ASP A 470 -11.24 -24.93 19.48
N GLY A 471 -12.16 -24.15 18.91
CA GLY A 471 -11.87 -22.84 18.34
C GLY A 471 -11.40 -22.86 16.88
N ILE A 472 -11.38 -24.03 16.24
CA ILE A 472 -11.14 -24.18 14.80
C ILE A 472 -12.46 -24.35 14.07
N LYS A 473 -12.64 -23.65 12.95
CA LYS A 473 -13.83 -23.78 12.09
C LYS A 473 -13.47 -23.90 10.62
N ASN A 474 -14.14 -24.82 9.93
CA ASN A 474 -13.97 -25.00 8.50
C ASN A 474 -14.89 -24.11 7.68
N TYR A 475 -14.30 -23.53 6.65
CA TYR A 475 -14.98 -22.77 5.62
C TYR A 475 -14.48 -23.22 4.25
N SER A 476 -15.33 -23.09 3.25
CA SER A 476 -15.04 -23.44 1.87
C SER A 476 -15.58 -22.39 0.91
N VAL A 477 -14.98 -22.32 -0.27
CA VAL A 477 -15.54 -21.51 -1.35
C VAL A 477 -16.76 -22.20 -1.92
N ALA A 478 -17.88 -21.49 -2.03
CA ALA A 478 -19.11 -21.97 -2.64
C ALA A 478 -18.92 -22.20 -4.15
N ILE A 479 -19.31 -23.40 -4.58
CA ILE A 479 -19.17 -23.88 -5.95
C ILE A 479 -20.56 -24.22 -6.48
N LYS A 480 -20.85 -23.82 -7.72
CA LYS A 480 -22.07 -24.21 -8.42
C LYS A 480 -21.72 -25.04 -9.65
N GLU A 481 -22.13 -26.29 -9.65
CA GLU A 481 -22.00 -27.19 -10.79
C GLU A 481 -23.14 -26.93 -11.79
N ARG A 482 -22.79 -26.82 -13.08
CA ARG A 482 -23.75 -26.77 -14.20
C ARG A 482 -23.33 -27.82 -15.23
N GLY A 483 -23.86 -29.04 -15.08
CA GLY A 483 -23.44 -30.16 -15.92
C GLY A 483 -21.97 -30.49 -15.71
N ASN A 484 -21.15 -30.38 -16.77
CA ASN A 484 -19.71 -30.62 -16.71
C ASN A 484 -18.87 -29.38 -16.35
N ASP A 485 -19.51 -28.21 -16.25
CA ASP A 485 -18.86 -26.93 -15.96
C ASP A 485 -19.04 -26.54 -14.50
N ILE A 486 -18.00 -25.91 -13.95
CA ILE A 486 -17.98 -25.41 -12.58
C ILE A 486 -17.92 -23.89 -12.59
N VAL A 487 -18.82 -23.26 -11.84
CA VAL A 487 -18.82 -21.81 -11.63
C VAL A 487 -18.44 -21.53 -10.17
N PHE A 488 -17.33 -20.81 -9.98
CA PHE A 488 -16.92 -20.33 -8.67
C PHE A 488 -17.75 -19.12 -8.26
N LEU A 489 -18.55 -19.26 -7.20
CA LEU A 489 -19.39 -18.17 -6.71
C LEU A 489 -18.61 -17.12 -5.91
N ARG A 490 -17.32 -17.39 -5.60
CA ARG A 490 -16.42 -16.53 -4.81
C ARG A 490 -16.98 -16.14 -3.43
N ARG A 491 -17.97 -16.88 -2.94
CA ARG A 491 -18.60 -16.72 -1.62
C ARG A 491 -18.03 -17.76 -0.66
N ILE A 492 -17.57 -17.33 0.50
CA ILE A 492 -17.09 -18.21 1.57
C ILE A 492 -18.29 -18.67 2.40
N ILE A 493 -18.44 -19.99 2.54
CA ILE A 493 -19.52 -20.64 3.28
C ILE A 493 -18.94 -21.57 4.34
N ARG A 494 -19.71 -21.79 5.41
CA ARG A 494 -19.31 -22.68 6.51
C ARG A 494 -19.33 -24.14 6.04
N GLY A 495 -18.36 -24.92 6.51
CA GLY A 495 -18.16 -26.32 6.15
C GLY A 495 -16.92 -26.54 5.28
N GLY A 496 -16.31 -27.71 5.41
CA GLY A 496 -15.25 -28.19 4.52
C GLY A 496 -15.82 -28.84 3.26
N THR A 497 -15.03 -28.86 2.20
CA THR A 497 -15.33 -29.68 1.00
C THR A 497 -14.25 -30.73 0.83
N ASP A 498 -14.64 -32.00 0.76
CA ASP A 498 -13.71 -33.13 0.58
C ASP A 498 -13.40 -33.42 -0.90
N ARG A 499 -14.09 -32.72 -1.82
CA ARG A 499 -13.90 -32.90 -3.27
C ARG A 499 -12.79 -32.00 -3.79
N SER A 500 -11.81 -32.61 -4.46
CA SER A 500 -10.72 -31.93 -5.13
C SER A 500 -11.11 -31.59 -6.58
N TYR A 501 -11.36 -30.31 -6.85
CA TYR A 501 -11.80 -29.86 -8.18
C TYR A 501 -10.64 -29.62 -9.16
N GLY A 502 -9.46 -30.21 -8.91
CA GLY A 502 -8.25 -29.97 -9.70
C GLY A 502 -8.41 -30.35 -11.17
N VAL A 503 -8.98 -31.53 -11.44
CA VAL A 503 -9.23 -32.01 -12.81
C VAL A 503 -10.28 -31.15 -13.53
N HIS A 504 -11.27 -30.63 -12.81
CA HIS A 504 -12.26 -29.70 -13.36
C HIS A 504 -11.65 -28.33 -13.70
N VAL A 505 -10.71 -27.82 -12.88
CA VAL A 505 -9.98 -26.59 -13.21
C VAL A 505 -9.10 -26.80 -14.45
N ALA A 506 -8.49 -27.98 -14.59
CA ALA A 506 -7.74 -28.34 -15.80
C ALA A 506 -8.63 -28.37 -17.05
N ARG A 507 -9.90 -28.83 -16.91
CA ARG A 507 -10.91 -28.74 -17.97
C ARG A 507 -11.21 -27.31 -18.39
N LEU A 508 -11.40 -26.41 -17.42
CA LEU A 508 -11.60 -24.97 -17.67
C LEU A 508 -10.39 -24.31 -18.33
N ALA A 509 -9.18 -24.76 -18.01
CA ALA A 509 -7.94 -24.29 -18.63
C ALA A 509 -7.76 -24.78 -20.09
N GLY A 510 -8.64 -25.67 -20.57
CA GLY A 510 -8.63 -26.15 -21.95
C GLY A 510 -7.72 -27.35 -22.19
N LEU A 511 -7.42 -28.17 -21.18
CA LEU A 511 -6.65 -29.39 -21.38
C LEU A 511 -7.38 -30.38 -22.32
N PRO A 512 -6.65 -31.19 -23.11
CA PRO A 512 -7.26 -32.15 -24.02
C PRO A 512 -8.15 -33.16 -23.28
N LYS A 513 -9.33 -33.48 -23.85
CA LYS A 513 -10.32 -34.40 -23.23
C LYS A 513 -9.72 -35.74 -22.81
N LYS A 514 -8.86 -36.35 -23.64
CA LYS A 514 -8.19 -37.62 -23.33
C LYS A 514 -7.32 -37.55 -22.07
N VAL A 515 -6.69 -36.41 -21.80
CA VAL A 515 -5.87 -36.21 -20.58
C VAL A 515 -6.76 -36.08 -19.36
N ILE A 516 -7.89 -35.39 -19.49
CA ILE A 516 -8.88 -35.23 -18.43
C ILE A 516 -9.51 -36.58 -18.09
N GLU A 517 -9.97 -37.34 -19.08
CA GLU A 517 -10.53 -38.69 -18.92
C GLU A 517 -9.53 -39.61 -18.18
N ARG A 518 -8.26 -39.60 -18.59
CA ARG A 518 -7.22 -40.37 -17.91
C ARG A 518 -6.94 -39.89 -16.48
N ALA A 519 -7.00 -38.58 -16.24
CA ALA A 519 -6.81 -38.02 -14.90
C ALA A 519 -7.96 -38.39 -13.95
N ASP A 520 -9.19 -38.42 -14.46
CA ASP A 520 -10.38 -38.86 -13.72
C ASP A 520 -10.26 -40.35 -13.34
N GLU A 521 -9.84 -41.23 -14.27
CA GLU A 521 -9.57 -42.66 -13.98
C GLU A 521 -8.54 -42.85 -12.85
N ILE A 522 -7.42 -42.10 -12.92
CA ILE A 522 -6.34 -42.18 -11.91
C ILE A 522 -6.83 -41.68 -10.55
N LEU A 523 -7.66 -40.63 -10.52
CA LEU A 523 -8.23 -40.10 -9.29
C LEU A 523 -9.13 -41.13 -8.60
N GLU A 524 -9.97 -41.84 -9.37
CA GLU A 524 -10.81 -42.93 -8.86
C GLU A 524 -9.99 -44.12 -8.33
N GLU A 525 -8.81 -44.40 -8.89
CA GLU A 525 -7.87 -45.39 -8.35
C GLU A 525 -7.29 -44.94 -7.00
N TYR A 526 -6.90 -43.68 -6.86
CA TYR A 526 -6.38 -43.13 -5.60
C TYR A 526 -7.44 -43.07 -4.50
N ASP A 527 -8.66 -42.67 -4.81
CA ASP A 527 -9.76 -42.61 -3.84
C ASP A 527 -10.15 -44.01 -3.34
N ARG A 528 -10.16 -45.01 -4.22
CA ARG A 528 -10.33 -46.43 -3.83
C ARG A 528 -9.22 -46.90 -2.89
N ASN A 529 -7.97 -46.48 -3.12
CA ASN A 529 -6.84 -46.85 -2.28
C ASN A 529 -6.80 -46.10 -0.93
N LYS A 530 -7.30 -44.85 -0.85
CA LYS A 530 -7.42 -44.12 0.43
C LYS A 530 -8.43 -44.78 1.38
N GLY A 531 -9.46 -45.44 0.85
CA GLY A 531 -10.45 -46.19 1.63
C GLY A 531 -9.87 -47.34 2.48
N PHE A 532 -8.72 -47.90 2.10
CA PHE A 532 -8.06 -48.98 2.85
C PHE A 532 -7.14 -48.50 4.00
N ILE A 533 -6.86 -47.20 4.11
CA ILE A 533 -5.84 -46.68 5.05
C ILE A 533 -6.50 -46.05 6.30
N CYS A 534 -7.81 -45.79 6.29
CA CYS A 534 -8.51 -45.05 7.36
C CYS A 534 -9.05 -45.89 8.54
N GLU A 535 -8.91 -47.22 8.58
CA GLU A 535 -9.33 -48.03 9.75
C GLU A 535 -8.23 -48.23 10.83
N GLY A 536 -7.02 -47.69 10.64
CA GLY A 536 -5.88 -47.95 11.54
C GLY A 536 -5.67 -46.99 12.72
N ALA A 537 -6.46 -45.92 12.88
CA ALA A 537 -6.13 -44.82 13.80
C ALA A 537 -7.13 -44.62 14.97
N ALA A 538 -7.77 -45.69 15.44
CA ALA A 538 -8.66 -45.66 16.60
C ALA A 538 -8.25 -46.68 17.67
N VAL A 539 -7.01 -46.61 18.18
CA VAL A 539 -6.66 -47.24 19.45
C VAL A 539 -5.66 -46.37 20.19
N CYS A 540 -6.13 -45.55 21.13
CA CYS A 540 -5.38 -45.08 22.31
C CYS A 540 -6.32 -44.34 23.28
N SER A 541 -7.11 -45.08 24.05
CA SER A 541 -7.59 -44.61 25.36
C SER A 541 -7.85 -45.80 26.28
N ASN A 542 -6.85 -46.16 27.09
CA ASN A 542 -7.02 -47.04 28.22
C ASN A 542 -7.48 -46.22 29.44
N THR A 543 -8.59 -46.59 30.06
CA THR A 543 -8.70 -46.81 31.52
C THR A 543 -10.06 -47.47 31.88
N PRO A 544 -10.15 -48.22 32.99
CA PRO A 544 -10.98 -49.44 33.06
C PRO A 544 -12.20 -49.38 34.01
N SER A 545 -13.03 -50.44 33.90
CA SER A 545 -14.03 -50.96 34.86
C SER A 545 -15.37 -50.19 34.91
N ASN A 546 -16.57 -50.79 35.00
CA ASN A 546 -16.95 -52.00 35.71
C ASN A 546 -18.35 -52.52 35.26
N ASN A 547 -18.65 -53.77 35.63
CA ASN A 547 -19.81 -54.62 35.33
C ASN A 547 -21.22 -54.03 35.55
N GLY A 548 -22.19 -54.52 34.76
CA GLY A 548 -23.63 -54.40 35.02
C GLY A 548 -24.51 -55.18 34.04
N THR A 549 -25.02 -56.32 34.49
CA THR A 549 -25.96 -57.26 33.85
C THR A 549 -27.33 -56.66 33.49
N GLY A 550 -27.98 -57.14 32.42
CA GLY A 550 -29.41 -56.89 32.20
C GLY A 550 -29.98 -57.35 30.85
N SER A 551 -30.66 -58.50 30.85
CA SER A 551 -31.45 -59.09 29.76
C SER A 551 -32.73 -58.30 29.44
N ALA A 552 -33.13 -58.21 28.16
CA ALA A 552 -34.50 -58.52 27.69
C ALA A 552 -34.70 -58.32 26.16
N ARG A 553 -35.53 -59.21 25.61
CA ARG A 553 -35.94 -59.41 24.20
C ARG A 553 -36.84 -58.33 23.63
N GLY A 554 -36.79 -58.15 22.31
CA GLY A 554 -37.86 -57.55 21.50
C GLY A 554 -37.62 -57.74 20.00
N THR A 555 -38.42 -58.60 19.37
CA THR A 555 -38.40 -59.02 17.95
C THR A 555 -39.10 -58.03 17.02
N VAL A 556 -38.48 -57.67 15.88
CA VAL A 556 -39.17 -57.35 14.61
C VAL A 556 -38.32 -57.86 13.44
N LYS A 557 -38.98 -58.52 12.49
CA LYS A 557 -38.42 -59.13 11.27
C LYS A 557 -38.17 -58.06 10.20
N GLU A 558 -36.98 -58.05 9.62
CA GLU A 558 -36.70 -57.51 8.28
C GLU A 558 -35.78 -58.47 7.53
N GLU A 559 -36.06 -58.66 6.24
CA GLU A 559 -35.35 -59.51 5.29
C GLU A 559 -33.93 -58.95 5.00
N PRO A 560 -32.87 -59.77 4.98
CA PRO A 560 -31.54 -59.27 4.65
C PRO A 560 -31.30 -59.32 3.14
N ALA A 561 -31.19 -58.13 2.54
CA ALA A 561 -30.40 -57.94 1.34
C ALA A 561 -28.90 -58.01 1.72
N ASP A 562 -28.20 -58.81 0.94
CA ASP A 562 -26.77 -59.13 0.93
C ASP A 562 -25.84 -58.05 1.54
N LEU A 563 -25.24 -58.38 2.69
CA LEU A 563 -24.22 -57.60 3.39
C LEU A 563 -23.11 -58.54 3.90
N GLY A 564 -22.08 -58.69 3.07
CA GLY A 564 -20.67 -58.61 3.46
C GLY A 564 -20.20 -59.40 4.69
N MET A 565 -20.17 -60.73 4.59
CA MET A 565 -19.27 -61.59 5.40
C MET A 565 -17.81 -61.47 4.89
N GLY A 566 -17.20 -60.29 5.02
CA GLY A 566 -15.88 -60.01 4.45
C GLY A 566 -14.73 -59.76 5.44
N SER A 567 -15.00 -59.54 6.73
CA SER A 567 -13.98 -58.93 7.63
C SER A 567 -13.76 -59.66 8.97
N LEU A 568 -13.96 -60.98 9.02
CA LEU A 568 -13.57 -61.82 10.17
C LEU A 568 -12.75 -63.06 9.78
N PHE A 569 -12.41 -63.21 8.50
CA PHE A 569 -11.48 -64.22 8.00
C PHE A 569 -10.33 -63.52 7.26
N MET A 570 -9.40 -62.95 8.03
CA MET A 570 -8.02 -62.87 7.53
C MET A 570 -7.61 -64.31 7.21
N SER A 571 -7.43 -64.65 5.92
CA SER A 571 -7.27 -66.05 5.48
C SER A 571 -6.20 -66.75 6.32
N ALA A 572 -6.54 -67.89 6.91
CA ALA A 572 -5.59 -68.71 7.66
C ALA A 572 -4.32 -68.98 6.82
N LEU A 573 -4.52 -69.06 5.51
CA LEU A 573 -3.52 -69.20 4.48
C LEU A 573 -2.46 -68.10 4.46
N GLN A 574 -2.86 -66.82 4.57
CA GLN A 574 -1.90 -65.70 4.56
C GLN A 574 -1.00 -65.72 5.81
N THR A 575 -1.53 -66.17 6.95
CA THR A 575 -0.77 -66.30 8.19
C THR A 575 0.22 -67.46 8.12
N GLU A 576 -0.21 -68.61 7.56
CA GLU A 576 0.65 -69.78 7.41
C GLU A 576 1.79 -69.52 6.40
N LEU A 577 1.53 -68.72 5.36
CA LEU A 577 2.53 -68.32 4.37
C LEU A 577 3.59 -67.37 4.95
N LEU A 578 3.21 -66.46 5.85
CA LEU A 578 4.14 -65.57 6.56
C LEU A 578 5.02 -66.30 7.58
N GLN A 579 4.61 -67.48 8.04
CA GLN A 579 5.36 -68.29 9.02
C GLN A 579 6.34 -69.26 8.37
N LEU A 580 6.30 -69.45 7.05
CA LEU A 580 7.21 -70.35 6.34
C LEU A 580 8.59 -69.70 6.14
N ASP A 581 9.62 -70.31 6.72
CA ASP A 581 11.01 -69.94 6.45
C ASP A 581 11.55 -70.75 5.26
N VAL A 582 11.36 -70.20 4.07
CA VAL A 582 11.75 -70.83 2.79
C VAL A 582 13.26 -71.08 2.70
N MET A 583 14.08 -70.32 3.44
CA MET A 583 15.54 -70.40 3.34
C MET A 583 16.15 -71.57 4.13
N SER A 584 15.38 -72.15 5.07
CA SER A 584 15.83 -73.28 5.88
C SER A 584 15.21 -74.63 5.47
N MET A 585 14.28 -74.63 4.51
CA MET A 585 13.62 -75.85 4.03
C MET A 585 14.43 -76.57 2.96
N THR A 586 14.43 -77.89 2.98
CA THR A 586 14.92 -78.69 1.84
C THR A 586 13.97 -78.54 0.65
N PRO A 587 14.43 -78.73 -0.59
CA PRO A 587 13.58 -78.58 -1.78
C PRO A 587 12.30 -79.44 -1.75
N ILE A 588 12.34 -80.61 -1.12
CA ILE A 588 11.18 -81.51 -1.00
C ILE A 588 10.16 -81.00 0.03
N GLU A 589 10.62 -80.38 1.12
CA GLU A 589 9.77 -79.80 2.17
C GLU A 589 9.07 -78.54 1.68
N ALA A 590 9.78 -77.68 0.93
CA ALA A 590 9.20 -76.51 0.30
C ALA A 590 8.09 -76.89 -0.69
N LEU A 591 8.30 -77.94 -1.49
CA LEU A 591 7.31 -78.42 -2.46
C LEU A 591 6.07 -79.00 -1.77
N ASN A 592 6.25 -79.73 -0.67
CA ASN A 592 5.15 -80.27 0.12
C ASN A 592 4.37 -79.16 0.85
N ALA A 593 5.05 -78.14 1.38
CA ALA A 593 4.41 -76.98 2.02
C ALA A 593 3.58 -76.17 1.00
N LEU A 594 4.13 -75.92 -0.18
CA LEU A 594 3.39 -75.28 -1.30
C LEU A 594 2.18 -76.10 -1.74
N TYR A 595 2.32 -77.42 -1.82
CA TYR A 595 1.20 -78.31 -2.16
C TYR A 595 0.07 -78.24 -1.12
N LYS A 596 0.42 -78.21 0.17
CA LYS A 596 -0.55 -78.08 1.27
C LYS A 596 -1.29 -76.74 1.22
N LEU A 597 -0.57 -75.63 1.06
CA LEU A 597 -1.16 -74.30 0.90
C LEU A 597 -2.06 -74.23 -0.34
N GLN A 598 -1.67 -74.87 -1.45
CA GLN A 598 -2.51 -74.91 -2.65
C GLN A 598 -3.82 -75.68 -2.43
N GLN A 599 -3.80 -76.77 -1.65
CA GLN A 599 -5.02 -77.49 -1.29
C GLN A 599 -5.95 -76.67 -0.40
N GLU A 600 -5.39 -75.95 0.57
CA GLU A 600 -6.18 -75.09 1.46
C GLU A 600 -6.80 -73.92 0.68
N ALA A 601 -6.05 -73.29 -0.24
CA ALA A 601 -6.56 -72.25 -1.12
C ALA A 601 -7.69 -72.76 -2.03
N LYS A 602 -7.58 -73.99 -2.56
CA LYS A 602 -8.64 -74.62 -3.38
C LYS A 602 -9.90 -74.91 -2.57
N LYS A 603 -9.76 -75.30 -1.29
CA LYS A 603 -10.88 -75.50 -0.37
C LYS A 603 -11.57 -74.18 -0.02
N GLU A 604 -10.81 -73.13 0.28
CA GLU A 604 -11.36 -71.80 0.56
C GLU A 604 -12.05 -71.19 -0.68
N SER A 605 -11.55 -71.48 -1.88
CA SER A 605 -12.12 -70.99 -3.15
C SER A 605 -13.30 -71.84 -3.68
N GLY A 606 -13.66 -72.95 -3.02
CA GLY A 606 -14.77 -73.82 -3.42
C GLY A 606 -14.57 -74.62 -4.72
N ILE A 607 -13.31 -74.86 -5.14
CA ILE A 607 -12.97 -75.55 -6.41
C ILE A 607 -12.67 -77.05 -6.16
N MET A 608 -13.27 -77.66 -5.14
CA MET A 608 -13.11 -79.08 -4.84
C MET A 608 -14.41 -79.76 -4.46
#